data_AF-A0A9J6CIB7-F1
#
_entry.id   AF-A0A9J6CIB7-F1
#
_cell.length_a   1.000
_cell.length_b   1.000
_cell.length_c   1.000
_cell.angle_alpha   90.00
_cell.angle_beta   90.00
_cell.angle_gamma   90.00
#
_symmetry.space_group_name_H-M   'P 1'
#
loop_
_entity.id
_entity.type
_entity.pdbx_description
1 polymer ?
#
loop_
_entity_poly.entity_id
_entity_poly.type
_entity_poly.pdbx_seq_one_letter_code
_entity_poly.pdbx_strand_id
1 'polypeptide(L)'
;MAYKSATVYGPVDLKSKELSEQVKKAKQEKKIFMVIGGYELIKTSLLLRGWLEKIPEDRMPYIGTQAEKMSIALLLKNCHFNFIWQPRLRPIKINENMKPYVNSVIRNGALNFTNKDGIVHCMNNFHWNYIEGLTDLNIQRTHILSDRSSKEEFFEDYRRTAFTSFILYLDSFNDISHLFYPNGDISCDCIKFAIQKIELLLKMANHEDIDTTNIFDICAKYPKDQKKTLTETKLIVSGVKKFRAIDEDAMLKLAADIHACAEKILKQWPYTKYDGFRNIWIFKPVGSSSGYGIQVTNKENEMKEITIGKNGATVRYVAQKYIERPLIIHKRKFDMRLYLLTMIKEKHIDIWLYKDCYVKFATSPFNVNFFHKSIHVTNYAVQKYFMNEKDAVPDARENMWTLQQLIEYFETTGKPRLWQSHIYPAIKKNLLAVIIPSFEHTELQENNFELNGIDVMITFDYEPILIEINSVPALYFSQTVQEIMTKKLLEDVIKVVVDHSRDSSAYTGDFECIHSEPISWCDNTQNLIISGTSIHRGTTYRRSAIQYSVKTPINVRQNTKTINKYSDFNDRYVYLKSV
;
A
#
# COMPACT_ATOMS: atom_id res chain seq x y z
N MET A 1 14.93 -34.94 -38.54
CA MET A 1 15.34 -36.34 -38.82
C MET A 1 14.44 -37.26 -38.03
N ALA A 2 13.81 -38.21 -38.70
CA ALA A 2 12.90 -39.19 -38.12
C ALA A 2 13.66 -40.17 -37.20
N TYR A 3 13.20 -40.32 -35.95
CA TYR A 3 13.62 -41.44 -35.11
C TYR A 3 12.79 -42.67 -35.48
N LYS A 4 13.49 -43.64 -36.08
CA LYS A 4 13.00 -44.97 -36.44
C LYS A 4 12.67 -45.79 -35.19
N SER A 5 11.59 -46.55 -35.31
CA SER A 5 11.26 -47.82 -34.63
C SER A 5 11.85 -48.07 -33.23
N ALA A 6 11.02 -47.93 -32.21
CA ALA A 6 11.24 -48.62 -30.94
C ALA A 6 10.77 -50.08 -31.08
N THR A 7 11.75 -50.96 -31.13
CA THR A 7 11.66 -52.41 -31.10
C THR A 7 11.08 -52.89 -29.76
N VAL A 8 10.08 -53.78 -29.84
CA VAL A 8 9.71 -54.86 -28.89
C VAL A 8 9.98 -54.60 -27.39
N TYR A 9 8.90 -54.34 -26.64
CA TYR A 9 8.87 -54.45 -25.18
C TYR A 9 9.15 -55.90 -24.74
N GLY A 10 10.35 -56.13 -24.19
CA GLY A 10 10.64 -57.25 -23.28
C GLY A 10 9.90 -57.09 -21.94
N PRO A 11 9.97 -58.09 -21.03
CA PRO A 11 9.07 -58.25 -19.89
C PRO A 11 9.01 -56.98 -19.04
N VAL A 12 7.80 -56.63 -18.60
CA VAL A 12 7.52 -55.48 -17.73
C VAL A 12 8.46 -55.54 -16.53
N ASP A 13 9.53 -54.75 -16.60
CA ASP A 13 10.51 -54.58 -15.54
C ASP A 13 9.76 -54.16 -14.26
N LEU A 14 10.05 -54.76 -13.10
CA LEU A 14 9.34 -54.50 -11.83
C LEU A 14 9.20 -52.99 -11.56
N LYS A 15 10.23 -52.25 -11.94
CA LYS A 15 10.32 -50.79 -11.89
C LYS A 15 9.26 -50.06 -12.75
N SER A 16 8.92 -50.59 -13.92
CA SER A 16 7.87 -50.04 -14.80
C SER A 16 6.47 -50.22 -14.20
N LYS A 17 6.24 -51.34 -13.51
CA LYS A 17 4.99 -51.62 -12.81
C LYS A 17 4.81 -50.71 -11.59
N GLU A 18 5.86 -50.54 -10.79
CA GLU A 18 5.88 -49.62 -9.65
C GLU A 18 5.59 -48.17 -10.07
N LEU A 19 6.24 -47.68 -11.13
CA LEU A 19 5.99 -46.34 -11.67
C LEU A 19 4.55 -46.18 -12.18
N SER A 20 3.99 -47.22 -12.80
CA SER A 20 2.60 -47.21 -13.26
C SER A 20 1.60 -47.16 -12.09
N GLU A 21 1.87 -47.88 -11.00
CA GLU A 21 1.09 -47.84 -9.78
C GLU A 21 1.18 -46.47 -9.07
N GLN A 22 2.37 -45.87 -9.01
CA GLN A 22 2.56 -44.51 -8.50
C GLN A 22 1.74 -43.50 -9.30
N VAL A 23 1.76 -43.56 -10.63
CA VAL A 23 0.96 -42.66 -11.49
C VAL A 23 -0.54 -42.91 -11.30
N LYS A 24 -0.97 -44.17 -11.15
CA LYS A 24 -2.37 -44.51 -10.87
C LYS A 24 -2.83 -43.92 -9.53
N LYS A 25 -2.02 -44.05 -8.48
CA LYS A 25 -2.27 -43.45 -7.16
C LYS A 25 -2.35 -41.92 -7.25
N ALA A 26 -1.39 -41.29 -7.92
CA ALA A 26 -1.38 -39.83 -8.10
C ALA A 26 -2.62 -39.31 -8.84
N LYS A 27 -3.11 -40.04 -9.85
CA LYS A 27 -4.38 -39.72 -10.54
C LYS A 27 -5.58 -39.78 -9.59
N GLN A 28 -5.68 -40.86 -8.82
CA GLN A 28 -6.78 -41.08 -7.87
C GLN A 28 -6.79 -40.00 -6.76
N GLU A 29 -5.61 -39.65 -6.23
CA GLU A 29 -5.45 -38.64 -5.19
C GLU A 29 -5.42 -37.19 -5.71
N LYS A 30 -5.58 -36.99 -7.03
CA LYS A 30 -5.45 -35.69 -7.70
C LYS A 30 -4.15 -34.97 -7.34
N LYS A 31 -3.02 -35.67 -7.42
CA LYS A 31 -1.68 -35.22 -7.03
C LYS A 31 -0.72 -35.12 -8.21
N ILE A 32 -1.14 -34.43 -9.26
CA ILE A 32 -0.31 -34.15 -10.44
C ILE A 32 -0.10 -32.65 -10.51
N PHE A 33 1.15 -32.19 -10.57
CA PHE A 33 1.46 -30.77 -10.58
C PHE A 33 2.33 -30.36 -11.76
N MET A 34 2.38 -29.06 -12.01
CA MET A 34 3.31 -28.43 -12.93
C MET A 34 3.84 -27.15 -12.33
N VAL A 35 5.16 -26.97 -12.39
CA VAL A 35 5.83 -25.74 -11.97
C VAL A 35 6.67 -25.21 -13.12
N ILE A 36 6.37 -24.00 -13.57
CA ILE A 36 7.08 -23.32 -14.65
C ILE A 36 7.98 -22.22 -14.06
N GLY A 37 9.27 -22.31 -14.37
CA GLY A 37 10.30 -21.38 -13.86
C GLY A 37 11.19 -22.06 -12.82
N GLY A 38 12.02 -21.28 -12.13
CA GLY A 38 12.99 -21.78 -11.14
C GLY A 38 12.44 -21.92 -9.71
N TYR A 39 11.17 -22.30 -9.54
CA TYR A 39 10.54 -22.41 -8.22
C TYR A 39 10.79 -23.79 -7.57
N GLU A 40 12.06 -24.16 -7.38
CA GLU A 40 12.47 -25.49 -6.89
C GLU A 40 11.96 -25.81 -5.48
N LEU A 41 11.78 -24.80 -4.63
CA LEU A 41 11.22 -24.97 -3.28
C LEU A 41 9.77 -25.44 -3.34
N ILE A 42 8.95 -24.88 -4.24
CA ILE A 42 7.56 -25.31 -4.47
C ILE A 42 7.54 -26.74 -5.00
N LYS A 43 8.41 -27.08 -5.96
CA LYS A 43 8.52 -28.46 -6.47
C LYS A 43 8.86 -29.44 -5.36
N THR A 44 9.91 -29.15 -4.59
CA THR A 44 10.38 -30.00 -3.50
C THR A 44 9.28 -30.22 -2.46
N SER A 45 8.58 -29.15 -2.08
CA SER A 45 7.45 -29.17 -1.15
C SER A 45 6.31 -30.11 -1.60
N LEU A 46 5.96 -30.07 -2.89
CA LEU A 46 4.93 -30.94 -3.48
C LEU A 46 5.40 -32.39 -3.60
N LEU A 47 6.64 -32.62 -4.02
CA LEU A 47 7.23 -33.96 -4.12
C LEU A 47 7.26 -34.67 -2.76
N LEU A 48 7.59 -33.95 -1.68
CA LEU A 48 7.56 -34.48 -0.30
C LEU A 48 6.14 -34.90 0.14
N ARG A 49 5.10 -34.33 -0.46
CA ARG A 49 3.68 -34.69 -0.24
C ARG A 49 3.20 -35.83 -1.16
N GLY A 50 4.12 -36.44 -1.90
CA GLY A 50 3.85 -37.53 -2.84
C GLY A 50 3.17 -37.08 -4.14
N TRP A 51 3.31 -35.80 -4.51
CA TRP A 51 2.84 -35.32 -5.81
C TRP A 51 3.82 -35.67 -6.92
N LEU A 52 3.31 -35.86 -8.14
CA LEU A 52 4.13 -36.13 -9.32
C LEU A 52 4.19 -34.92 -10.24
N GLU A 53 5.40 -34.54 -10.65
CA GLU A 53 5.63 -33.46 -11.62
C GLU A 53 5.31 -33.96 -13.02
N LYS A 54 4.39 -33.27 -13.69
CA LYS A 54 4.17 -33.42 -15.13
C LYS A 54 5.00 -32.38 -15.87
N ILE A 55 6.01 -32.86 -16.57
CA ILE A 55 6.97 -32.02 -17.31
C ILE A 55 6.37 -31.67 -18.69
N PRO A 56 6.36 -30.39 -19.09
CA PRO A 56 5.94 -29.97 -20.43
C PRO A 56 6.73 -30.66 -21.56
N GLU A 57 6.09 -30.94 -22.70
CA GLU A 57 6.70 -31.68 -23.81
C GLU A 57 7.96 -30.99 -24.37
N ASP A 58 7.93 -29.66 -24.45
CA ASP A 58 9.07 -28.83 -24.88
C ASP A 58 10.26 -28.90 -23.92
N ARG A 59 10.03 -29.33 -22.67
CA ARG A 59 11.06 -29.51 -21.64
C ARG A 59 11.57 -30.93 -21.48
N MET A 60 10.87 -31.92 -22.04
CA MET A 60 11.29 -33.33 -21.96
C MET A 60 12.72 -33.58 -22.48
N PRO A 61 13.20 -32.94 -23.56
CA PRO A 61 14.58 -33.14 -24.03
C PRO A 61 15.67 -32.76 -23.01
N TYR A 62 15.36 -31.89 -22.03
CA TYR A 62 16.32 -31.41 -21.03
C TYR A 62 16.38 -32.27 -19.76
N ILE A 63 15.58 -33.33 -19.66
CA ILE A 63 15.57 -34.27 -18.51
C ILE A 63 16.88 -35.09 -18.45
N GLY A 64 17.62 -35.16 -19.56
CA GLY A 64 18.87 -35.92 -19.65
C GLY A 64 18.66 -37.43 -19.51
N THR A 65 19.59 -38.12 -18.86
CA THR A 65 19.59 -39.59 -18.70
C THR A 65 18.75 -40.10 -17.52
N GLN A 66 17.90 -39.26 -16.92
CA GLN A 66 17.06 -39.63 -15.78
C GLN A 66 15.86 -40.49 -16.23
N ALA A 67 16.13 -41.78 -16.47
CA ALA A 67 15.16 -42.74 -17.03
C ALA A 67 13.83 -42.77 -16.27
N GLU A 68 13.84 -42.76 -14.94
CA GLU A 68 12.62 -42.74 -14.12
C GLU A 68 11.76 -41.50 -14.35
N LYS A 69 12.36 -40.30 -14.36
CA LYS A 69 11.63 -39.06 -14.63
C LYS A 69 11.07 -39.03 -16.04
N MET A 70 11.80 -39.57 -17.01
CA MET A 70 11.32 -39.71 -18.39
C MET A 70 10.12 -40.66 -18.46
N SER A 71 10.17 -41.81 -17.79
CA SER A 71 9.06 -42.77 -17.72
C SER A 71 7.82 -42.16 -17.07
N ILE A 72 7.97 -41.47 -15.93
CA ILE A 72 6.86 -40.76 -15.28
C ILE A 72 6.27 -39.68 -16.20
N ALA A 73 7.11 -38.88 -16.84
CA ALA A 73 6.65 -37.83 -17.75
C ALA A 73 5.85 -38.39 -18.93
N LEU A 74 6.28 -39.53 -19.51
CA LEU A 74 5.54 -40.23 -20.56
C LEU A 74 4.19 -40.78 -20.05
N LEU A 75 4.15 -41.40 -18.86
CA LEU A 75 2.92 -41.91 -18.25
C LEU A 75 1.93 -40.79 -17.88
N LEU A 76 2.44 -39.59 -17.56
CA LEU A 76 1.65 -38.42 -17.23
C LEU A 76 1.21 -37.59 -18.45
N LYS A 77 1.68 -37.91 -19.66
CA LYS A 77 1.44 -37.11 -20.88
C LYS A 77 -0.02 -36.69 -21.06
N ASN A 78 -0.95 -37.64 -20.95
CA ASN A 78 -2.39 -37.40 -21.15
C ASN A 78 -3.15 -37.07 -19.85
N CYS A 79 -2.44 -36.79 -18.76
CA CYS A 79 -3.06 -36.55 -17.47
C CYS A 79 -3.34 -35.07 -17.23
N HIS A 80 -4.40 -34.82 -16.49
CA HIS A 80 -4.79 -33.50 -16.03
C HIS A 80 -3.90 -33.03 -14.87
N PHE A 81 -3.65 -31.71 -14.80
CA PHE A 81 -2.97 -31.09 -13.67
C PHE A 81 -3.98 -30.79 -12.55
N ASN A 82 -3.52 -30.85 -11.30
CA ASN A 82 -4.28 -30.48 -10.09
C ASN A 82 -3.64 -29.31 -9.34
N PHE A 83 -2.39 -28.97 -9.65
CA PHE A 83 -1.69 -27.81 -9.13
C PHE A 83 -0.79 -27.22 -10.22
N ILE A 84 -0.83 -25.90 -10.39
CA ILE A 84 -0.04 -25.16 -11.38
C ILE A 84 0.59 -23.95 -10.69
N TRP A 85 1.91 -23.87 -10.76
CA TRP A 85 2.66 -22.66 -10.45
C TRP A 85 3.33 -22.13 -11.70
N GLN A 86 3.04 -20.89 -12.07
CA GLN A 86 3.53 -20.29 -13.31
C GLN A 86 3.91 -18.81 -13.14
N PRO A 87 4.77 -18.26 -14.00
CA PRO A 87 4.97 -16.81 -14.10
C PRO A 87 3.72 -16.13 -14.66
N ARG A 88 3.42 -14.89 -14.24
CA ARG A 88 2.21 -14.18 -14.67
C ARG A 88 2.15 -13.80 -16.15
N LEU A 89 3.30 -13.65 -16.80
CA LEU A 89 3.36 -13.06 -18.14
C LEU A 89 2.67 -13.91 -19.22
N ARG A 90 2.45 -15.20 -18.98
CA ARG A 90 1.81 -16.14 -19.93
C ARG A 90 1.04 -17.23 -19.18
N PRO A 91 -0.20 -16.95 -18.72
CA PRO A 91 -0.98 -17.96 -18.04
C PRO A 91 -1.36 -19.09 -19.01
N ILE A 92 -1.28 -20.32 -18.54
CA ILE A 92 -1.76 -21.49 -19.29
C ILE A 92 -3.27 -21.45 -19.36
N LYS A 93 -3.84 -21.70 -20.54
CA LYS A 93 -5.28 -21.90 -20.69
C LYS A 93 -5.67 -23.21 -20.02
N ILE A 94 -6.50 -23.13 -19.00
CA ILE A 94 -7.04 -24.28 -18.28
C ILE A 94 -8.47 -24.50 -18.76
N ASN A 95 -8.84 -25.75 -18.99
CA ASN A 95 -10.22 -26.11 -19.34
C ASN A 95 -11.14 -25.77 -18.15
N GLU A 96 -12.27 -25.11 -18.41
CA GLU A 96 -13.23 -24.64 -17.39
C GLU A 96 -13.74 -25.76 -16.47
N ASN A 97 -13.83 -27.00 -16.97
CA ASN A 97 -14.24 -28.15 -16.16
C ASN A 97 -13.17 -28.60 -15.15
N MET A 98 -11.96 -28.06 -15.24
CA MET A 98 -10.85 -28.38 -14.36
C MET A 98 -10.68 -27.28 -13.32
N LYS A 99 -10.53 -27.68 -12.06
CA LYS A 99 -10.33 -26.78 -10.93
C LYS A 99 -8.98 -27.04 -10.23
N PRO A 100 -7.83 -26.98 -10.93
CA PRO A 100 -6.53 -27.10 -10.27
C PRO A 100 -6.30 -25.91 -9.34
N TYR A 101 -5.39 -26.05 -8.38
CA TYR A 101 -4.85 -24.90 -7.67
C TYR A 101 -3.92 -24.11 -8.61
N VAL A 102 -4.15 -22.81 -8.78
CA VAL A 102 -3.37 -21.98 -9.71
C VAL A 102 -2.96 -20.67 -9.06
N ASN A 103 -1.69 -20.30 -9.17
CA ASN A 103 -1.17 -19.03 -8.62
C ASN A 103 -1.55 -17.79 -9.49
N SER A 104 -2.83 -17.64 -9.84
CA SER A 104 -3.32 -16.67 -10.82
C SER A 104 -4.65 -16.01 -10.42
N VAL A 105 -4.63 -15.08 -9.47
CA VAL A 105 -5.77 -14.17 -9.25
C VAL A 105 -5.71 -13.01 -10.24
N ILE A 106 -6.79 -12.80 -11.00
CA ILE A 106 -6.91 -11.73 -11.98
C ILE A 106 -7.84 -10.66 -11.41
N ARG A 107 -7.35 -9.42 -11.37
CA ARG A 107 -8.14 -8.24 -11.00
C ARG A 107 -8.22 -7.30 -12.19
N ASN A 108 -9.43 -7.10 -12.67
CA ASN A 108 -9.72 -6.23 -13.80
C ASN A 108 -10.02 -4.81 -13.32
N GLY A 109 -9.85 -3.83 -14.19
CA GLY A 109 -10.29 -2.46 -13.91
C GLY A 109 -9.46 -1.69 -12.87
N ALA A 110 -10.08 -0.66 -12.31
CA ALA A 110 -9.40 0.38 -11.55
C ALA A 110 -9.01 -0.05 -10.13
N LEU A 111 -9.68 -1.04 -9.51
CA LEU A 111 -9.40 -1.46 -8.12
C LEU A 111 -8.31 -2.54 -7.99
N ASN A 112 -7.44 -2.69 -9.01
CA ASN A 112 -6.30 -3.57 -8.89
C ASN A 112 -5.23 -2.95 -7.97
N PHE A 113 -5.32 -3.24 -6.67
CA PHE A 113 -4.43 -2.71 -5.63
C PHE A 113 -2.93 -3.02 -5.83
N THR A 114 -2.60 -3.96 -6.74
CA THR A 114 -1.19 -4.27 -7.04
C THR A 114 -0.53 -3.25 -7.97
N ASN A 115 -1.33 -2.35 -8.54
CA ASN A 115 -0.86 -1.20 -9.29
C ASN A 115 -0.83 0.05 -8.40
N LYS A 116 0.08 0.98 -8.72
CA LYS A 116 0.27 2.23 -7.96
C LYS A 116 -0.94 3.17 -8.04
N ASP A 117 -1.65 3.18 -9.16
CA ASP A 117 -2.91 3.91 -9.33
C ASP A 117 -4.10 3.10 -8.77
N GLY A 118 -4.08 1.78 -8.91
CA GLY A 118 -5.17 0.95 -8.42
C GLY A 118 -5.34 0.97 -6.91
N ILE A 119 -4.24 1.02 -6.13
CA ILE A 119 -4.34 1.22 -4.68
C ILE A 119 -5.00 2.56 -4.33
N VAL A 120 -4.74 3.62 -5.11
CA VAL A 120 -5.34 4.95 -4.90
C VAL A 120 -6.84 4.92 -5.17
N HIS A 121 -7.27 4.19 -6.20
CA HIS A 121 -8.69 3.96 -6.43
C HIS A 121 -9.35 3.20 -5.27
N CYS A 122 -8.72 2.18 -4.72
CA CYS A 122 -9.22 1.50 -3.51
C CYS A 122 -9.37 2.50 -2.34
N MET A 123 -8.38 3.38 -2.14
CA MET A 123 -8.41 4.39 -1.08
C MET A 123 -9.58 5.38 -1.23
N ASN A 124 -9.79 5.90 -2.44
CA ASN A 124 -10.84 6.89 -2.69
C ASN A 124 -12.25 6.30 -2.44
N ASN A 125 -12.41 4.99 -2.62
CA ASN A 125 -13.66 4.27 -2.36
C ASN A 125 -13.77 3.69 -0.93
N PHE A 126 -12.78 3.92 -0.06
CA PHE A 126 -12.74 3.30 1.27
C PHE A 126 -13.97 3.63 2.12
N HIS A 127 -14.49 4.86 2.02
CA HIS A 127 -15.65 5.30 2.79
C HIS A 127 -16.92 4.48 2.51
N TRP A 128 -17.06 3.89 1.32
CA TRP A 128 -18.16 2.97 0.99
C TRP A 128 -17.94 1.55 1.51
N ASN A 129 -16.70 1.21 1.86
CA ASN A 129 -16.27 -0.14 2.25
C ASN A 129 -15.73 -0.18 3.70
N TYR A 130 -16.02 0.84 4.48
CA TYR A 130 -15.66 0.88 5.89
C TYR A 130 -16.48 -0.17 6.67
N ILE A 131 -15.79 -0.99 7.44
CA ILE A 131 -16.38 -2.02 8.31
C ILE A 131 -15.86 -1.76 9.71
N GLU A 132 -16.75 -1.33 10.60
CA GLU A 132 -16.40 -0.95 11.96
C GLU A 132 -15.63 -2.06 12.68
N GLY A 133 -14.48 -1.69 13.26
CA GLY A 133 -13.61 -2.61 13.99
C GLY A 133 -12.75 -3.54 13.11
N LEU A 134 -13.10 -3.74 11.84
CA LEU A 134 -12.41 -4.64 10.91
C LEU A 134 -11.47 -3.91 9.93
N THR A 135 -11.92 -2.79 9.38
CA THR A 135 -11.13 -2.00 8.42
C THR A 135 -10.83 -0.62 8.98
N ASP A 136 -9.63 -0.15 8.68
CA ASP A 136 -9.15 1.18 9.01
C ASP A 136 -8.01 1.50 8.04
N LEU A 137 -7.98 2.71 7.49
CA LEU A 137 -7.08 3.03 6.39
C LEU A 137 -6.18 4.20 6.74
N ASN A 138 -4.91 3.88 6.96
CA ASN A 138 -3.81 4.80 7.12
C ASN A 138 -2.83 4.65 5.94
N ILE A 139 -2.94 5.58 5.01
CA ILE A 139 -2.17 5.61 3.77
C ILE A 139 -1.79 7.05 3.44
N GLN A 140 -0.71 7.21 2.70
CA GLN A 140 -0.23 8.54 2.30
C GLN A 140 -1.19 9.17 1.28
N ARG A 141 -1.43 10.47 1.42
CA ARG A 141 -2.11 11.25 0.39
C ARG A 141 -1.41 11.07 -0.95
N THR A 142 -2.19 10.67 -1.95
CA THR A 142 -1.64 10.19 -3.21
C THR A 142 -2.54 10.62 -4.36
N HIS A 143 -1.94 11.20 -5.39
CA HIS A 143 -2.61 11.75 -6.57
C HIS A 143 -2.17 11.00 -7.83
N ILE A 144 -3.12 10.55 -8.65
CA ILE A 144 -2.84 9.98 -9.97
C ILE A 144 -2.74 11.12 -10.97
N LEU A 145 -1.58 11.31 -11.58
CA LEU A 145 -1.33 12.43 -12.50
C LEU A 145 -1.65 12.03 -13.95
N SER A 146 -2.92 11.74 -14.23
CA SER A 146 -3.38 11.25 -15.54
C SER A 146 -3.73 12.36 -16.52
N ASP A 147 -4.33 13.44 -16.04
CA ASP A 147 -4.98 14.46 -16.87
C ASP A 147 -4.78 15.85 -16.26
N ARG A 148 -5.35 16.89 -16.88
CA ARG A 148 -5.17 18.28 -16.43
C ARG A 148 -5.85 18.54 -15.09
N SER A 149 -7.01 17.97 -14.85
CA SER A 149 -7.80 18.18 -13.64
C SER A 149 -7.09 17.57 -12.43
N SER A 150 -6.68 16.30 -12.53
CA SER A 150 -5.95 15.61 -11.46
C SER A 150 -4.59 16.24 -11.17
N LYS A 151 -3.94 16.84 -12.17
CA LYS A 151 -2.71 17.63 -11.96
C LYS A 151 -2.98 18.92 -11.19
N GLU A 152 -4.06 19.64 -11.48
CA GLU A 152 -4.38 20.87 -10.74
C GLU A 152 -4.74 20.54 -9.29
N GLU A 153 -5.53 19.49 -9.05
CA GLU A 153 -5.86 19.01 -7.69
C GLU A 153 -4.60 18.70 -6.88
N PHE A 154 -3.61 18.03 -7.50
CA PHE A 154 -2.31 17.82 -6.88
C PHE A 154 -1.59 19.14 -6.54
N PHE A 155 -1.58 20.13 -7.43
CA PHE A 155 -0.93 21.41 -7.16
C PHE A 155 -1.67 22.26 -6.12
N GLU A 156 -2.99 22.17 -6.05
CA GLU A 156 -3.77 22.74 -4.96
C GLU A 156 -3.40 22.10 -3.62
N ASP A 157 -3.26 20.78 -3.59
CA ASP A 157 -2.78 20.06 -2.40
C ASP A 157 -1.36 20.48 -2.02
N TYR A 158 -0.44 20.56 -2.99
CA TYR A 158 0.92 21.04 -2.76
C TYR A 158 0.94 22.43 -2.11
N ARG A 159 0.10 23.36 -2.59
CA ARG A 159 -0.02 24.72 -2.04
C ARG A 159 -0.66 24.74 -0.66
N ARG A 160 -1.75 23.98 -0.44
CA ARG A 160 -2.37 23.79 0.88
C ARG A 160 -1.34 23.30 1.88
N THR A 161 -0.59 22.26 1.50
CA THR A 161 0.42 21.62 2.35
C THR A 161 1.52 22.61 2.73
N ALA A 162 1.92 23.53 1.84
CA ALA A 162 2.89 24.57 2.17
C ALA A 162 2.38 25.50 3.30
N PHE A 163 1.11 25.92 3.25
CA PHE A 163 0.54 26.79 4.29
C PHE A 163 0.32 26.04 5.59
N THR A 164 -0.26 24.84 5.56
CA THR A 164 -0.51 24.06 6.78
C THR A 164 0.80 23.70 7.46
N SER A 165 1.81 23.23 6.71
CA SER A 165 3.13 22.90 7.26
C SER A 165 3.83 24.12 7.85
N PHE A 166 3.63 25.30 7.27
CA PHE A 166 4.20 26.53 7.81
C PHE A 166 3.58 26.93 9.16
N ILE A 167 2.25 26.88 9.29
CA ILE A 167 1.59 27.15 10.57
C ILE A 167 2.01 26.12 11.63
N LEU A 168 2.04 24.83 11.26
CA LEU A 168 2.49 23.77 12.17
C LEU A 168 3.97 23.88 12.54
N TYR A 169 4.81 24.42 11.66
CA TYR A 169 6.21 24.73 11.97
C TYR A 169 6.29 25.83 13.02
N LEU A 170 5.54 26.92 12.87
CA LEU A 170 5.53 28.01 13.84
C LEU A 170 4.96 27.55 15.20
N ASP A 171 3.87 26.78 15.21
CA ASP A 171 3.26 26.20 16.41
C ASP A 171 4.18 25.20 17.14
N SER A 172 5.18 24.64 16.44
CA SER A 172 6.13 23.70 17.05
C SER A 172 7.13 24.35 18.01
N PHE A 173 7.20 25.69 18.04
CA PHE A 173 8.06 26.42 18.96
C PHE A 173 7.28 26.86 20.20
N ASN A 174 7.83 26.60 21.38
CA ASN A 174 7.26 27.10 22.64
C ASN A 174 7.25 28.64 22.71
N ASP A 175 8.21 29.28 22.05
CA ASP A 175 8.28 30.73 21.91
C ASP A 175 8.73 31.05 20.48
N ILE A 176 7.89 31.74 19.71
CA ILE A 176 8.17 32.11 18.32
C ILE A 176 9.02 33.38 18.19
N SER A 177 9.28 34.11 19.29
CA SER A 177 10.04 35.37 19.29
C SER A 177 11.44 35.23 18.69
N HIS A 178 12.08 34.08 18.84
CA HIS A 178 13.41 33.78 18.27
C HIS A 178 13.43 33.75 16.72
N LEU A 179 12.28 33.76 16.07
CA LEU A 179 12.17 33.90 14.61
C LEU A 179 12.13 35.37 14.16
N PHE A 180 11.99 36.32 15.09
CA PHE A 180 11.81 37.75 14.86
C PHE A 180 13.08 38.53 15.23
N TYR A 181 13.56 39.38 14.32
CA TYR A 181 14.79 40.14 14.49
C TYR A 181 14.58 41.60 14.11
N PRO A 182 15.27 42.56 14.76
CA PRO A 182 15.16 43.99 14.42
C PRO A 182 15.40 44.28 12.93
N ASN A 183 16.38 43.61 12.33
CA ASN A 183 16.73 43.74 10.91
C ASN A 183 16.18 42.58 10.05
N GLY A 184 15.06 41.97 10.46
CA GLY A 184 14.45 40.86 9.73
C GLY A 184 13.94 41.26 8.34
N ASP A 185 14.05 40.33 7.40
CA ASP A 185 13.77 40.56 5.98
C ASP A 185 12.27 40.53 5.65
N ILE A 186 11.51 39.66 6.33
CA ILE A 186 10.14 39.30 5.96
C ILE A 186 9.14 39.83 6.99
N SER A 187 8.03 40.42 6.54
CA SER A 187 6.93 40.83 7.42
C SER A 187 6.12 39.63 7.93
N CYS A 188 5.51 39.74 9.11
CA CYS A 188 4.59 38.73 9.64
C CYS A 188 3.28 38.60 8.84
N ASP A 189 3.04 39.45 7.84
CA ASP A 189 1.82 39.40 7.01
C ASP A 189 1.66 38.09 6.25
N CYS A 190 2.76 37.41 5.91
CA CYS A 190 2.72 36.08 5.31
C CYS A 190 2.06 35.04 6.24
N ILE A 191 2.20 35.18 7.57
CA ILE A 191 1.53 34.32 8.56
C ILE A 191 0.03 34.61 8.55
N LYS A 192 -0.35 35.88 8.62
CA LYS A 192 -1.76 36.30 8.57
C LYS A 192 -2.44 35.82 7.29
N PHE A 193 -1.78 35.96 6.15
CA PHE A 193 -2.27 35.46 4.86
C PHE A 193 -2.43 33.93 4.88
N ALA A 194 -1.44 33.19 5.40
CA ALA A 194 -1.51 31.74 5.51
C ALA A 194 -2.70 31.29 6.38
N ILE A 195 -2.91 31.92 7.54
CA ILE A 195 -4.06 31.66 8.42
C ILE A 195 -5.37 31.90 7.67
N GLN A 196 -5.54 33.08 7.04
CA GLN A 196 -6.74 33.40 6.27
C GLN A 196 -7.01 32.39 5.14
N LYS A 197 -5.97 31.94 4.44
CA LYS A 197 -6.10 30.91 3.41
C LYS A 197 -6.48 29.55 3.98
N ILE A 198 -5.93 29.17 5.12
CA ILE A 198 -6.29 27.91 5.79
C ILE A 198 -7.74 27.96 6.28
N GLU A 199 -8.19 29.07 6.87
CA GLU A 199 -9.59 29.24 7.28
C GLU A 199 -10.56 29.11 6.11
N LEU A 200 -10.20 29.66 4.94
CA LEU A 200 -10.98 29.47 3.73
C LEU A 200 -11.03 27.99 3.30
N LEU A 201 -9.89 27.31 3.30
CA LEU A 201 -9.83 25.88 2.96
C LEU A 201 -10.60 25.00 3.95
N LEU A 202 -10.63 25.36 5.24
CA LEU A 202 -11.43 24.67 6.24
C LEU A 202 -12.94 24.83 5.99
N LYS A 203 -13.39 26.04 5.64
CA LYS A 203 -14.79 26.29 5.25
C LYS A 203 -15.20 25.43 4.06
N MET A 204 -14.36 25.37 3.02
CA MET A 204 -14.60 24.54 1.85
C MET A 204 -14.64 23.04 2.20
N ALA A 205 -13.72 22.58 3.06
CA ALA A 205 -13.68 21.19 3.49
C ALA A 205 -14.90 20.77 4.33
N ASN A 206 -15.56 21.74 4.99
CA ASN A 206 -16.79 21.55 5.74
C ASN A 206 -18.06 21.85 4.92
N HIS A 207 -17.92 22.13 3.63
CA HIS A 207 -19.02 22.51 2.75
C HIS A 207 -19.78 23.78 3.19
N GLU A 208 -19.13 24.66 3.96
CA GLU A 208 -19.66 25.97 4.37
C GLU A 208 -19.60 27.00 3.23
N ASP A 209 -19.05 26.61 2.07
CA ASP A 209 -18.89 27.42 0.88
C ASP A 209 -20.02 27.27 -0.15
N ILE A 210 -20.87 26.25 -0.01
CA ILE A 210 -21.93 25.90 -0.98
C ILE A 210 -22.83 27.11 -1.31
N ASP A 211 -23.16 27.92 -0.32
CA ASP A 211 -24.05 29.08 -0.48
C ASP A 211 -23.32 30.42 -0.63
N THR A 212 -21.98 30.41 -0.67
CA THR A 212 -21.17 31.64 -0.65
C THR A 212 -20.60 31.95 -2.04
N THR A 213 -21.28 32.82 -2.80
CA THR A 213 -20.83 33.28 -4.13
C THR A 213 -19.48 34.01 -4.12
N ASN A 214 -19.02 34.50 -2.96
CA ASN A 214 -17.80 35.31 -2.81
C ASN A 214 -16.52 34.48 -2.59
N ILE A 215 -16.61 33.17 -2.32
CA ILE A 215 -15.42 32.34 -2.01
C ILE A 215 -14.53 32.15 -3.24
N PHE A 216 -15.13 31.94 -4.42
CA PHE A 216 -14.40 31.85 -5.68
C PHE A 216 -13.70 33.16 -6.04
N ASP A 217 -14.33 34.32 -5.77
CA ASP A 217 -13.72 35.64 -5.96
C ASP A 217 -12.55 35.89 -5.00
N ILE A 218 -12.63 35.40 -3.76
CA ILE A 218 -11.55 35.50 -2.75
C ILE A 218 -10.37 34.56 -3.08
N CYS A 219 -10.65 33.37 -3.64
CA CYS A 219 -9.63 32.46 -4.16
C CYS A 219 -8.90 33.06 -5.37
N ALA A 220 -9.64 33.69 -6.29
CA ALA A 220 -9.10 34.31 -7.50
C ALA A 220 -8.37 35.65 -7.28
N LYS A 221 -8.63 36.35 -6.15
CA LYS A 221 -8.18 37.74 -5.96
C LYS A 221 -6.68 37.96 -5.73
N TYR A 222 -5.89 36.95 -5.33
CA TYR A 222 -4.50 37.19 -4.85
C TYR A 222 -3.43 36.17 -5.29
N PRO A 223 -3.31 35.81 -6.59
CA PRO A 223 -2.28 34.87 -7.04
C PRO A 223 -0.84 35.38 -6.83
N LYS A 224 -0.63 36.71 -6.88
CA LYS A 224 0.68 37.32 -6.63
C LYS A 224 1.07 37.21 -5.15
N ASP A 225 0.17 37.54 -4.23
CA ASP A 225 0.44 37.46 -2.79
C ASP A 225 0.59 36.01 -2.33
N GLN A 226 -0.17 35.07 -2.94
CA GLN A 226 0.01 33.65 -2.68
C GLN A 226 1.41 33.19 -3.09
N LYS A 227 1.86 33.52 -4.30
CA LYS A 227 3.20 33.15 -4.78
C LYS A 227 4.29 33.75 -3.89
N LYS A 228 4.16 35.03 -3.53
CA LYS A 228 5.07 35.71 -2.60
C LYS A 228 5.11 35.01 -1.24
N THR A 229 3.95 34.75 -0.64
CA THR A 229 3.82 34.07 0.65
C THR A 229 4.43 32.67 0.61
N LEU A 230 4.22 31.90 -0.47
CA LEU A 230 4.82 30.58 -0.65
C LEU A 230 6.35 30.63 -0.74
N THR A 231 6.91 31.70 -1.30
CA THR A 231 8.37 31.91 -1.30
C THR A 231 8.87 32.29 0.09
N GLU A 232 8.21 33.23 0.75
CA GLU A 232 8.57 33.69 2.10
C GLU A 232 8.53 32.56 3.12
N THR A 233 7.47 31.75 3.13
CA THR A 233 7.35 30.56 3.99
C THR A 233 8.50 29.58 3.82
N LYS A 234 8.89 29.28 2.57
CA LYS A 234 10.06 28.42 2.28
C LYS A 234 11.37 29.01 2.83
N LEU A 235 11.56 30.33 2.71
CA LEU A 235 12.76 31.02 3.20
C LEU A 235 12.84 31.07 4.73
N ILE A 236 11.69 31.22 5.41
CA ILE A 236 11.61 31.15 6.87
C ILE A 236 11.89 29.73 7.37
N VAL A 237 11.21 28.71 6.80
CA VAL A 237 11.35 27.31 7.23
C VAL A 237 12.74 26.74 6.95
N SER A 238 13.43 27.25 5.93
CA SER A 238 14.85 26.91 5.67
C SER A 238 15.83 27.64 6.59
N GLY A 239 15.37 28.63 7.37
CA GLY A 239 16.22 29.46 8.21
C GLY A 239 17.03 30.52 7.44
N VAL A 240 16.85 30.62 6.12
CA VAL A 240 17.56 31.58 5.25
C VAL A 240 17.15 33.02 5.54
N LYS A 241 15.88 33.22 5.92
CA LYS A 241 15.32 34.52 6.26
C LYS A 241 14.65 34.47 7.62
N LYS A 242 14.50 35.65 8.21
CA LYS A 242 13.86 35.85 9.52
C LYS A 242 12.74 36.88 9.43
N PHE A 243 11.81 36.84 10.38
CA PHE A 243 10.78 37.87 10.47
C PHE A 243 11.35 39.17 10.99
N ARG A 244 10.79 40.28 10.53
CA ARG A 244 10.99 41.60 11.13
C ARG A 244 10.32 41.65 12.49
N ALA A 245 11.01 42.21 13.48
CA ALA A 245 10.48 42.41 14.82
C ALA A 245 9.13 43.13 14.82
N ILE A 246 8.28 42.72 15.77
CA ILE A 246 6.97 43.31 16.07
C ILE A 246 6.89 43.56 17.58
N ASP A 247 5.94 44.37 18.01
CA ASP A 247 5.71 44.62 19.43
C ASP A 247 5.21 43.36 20.17
N GLU A 248 5.36 43.37 21.49
CA GLU A 248 5.08 42.21 22.36
C GLU A 248 3.60 41.81 22.34
N ASP A 249 2.68 42.79 22.34
CA ASP A 249 1.24 42.53 22.28
C ASP A 249 0.84 41.89 20.95
N ALA A 250 1.37 42.40 19.83
CA ALA A 250 1.19 41.79 18.51
C ALA A 250 1.78 40.38 18.46
N MET A 251 2.88 40.13 19.16
CA MET A 251 3.52 38.82 19.20
C MET A 251 2.68 37.80 19.95
N LEU A 252 2.15 38.17 21.13
CA LEU A 252 1.26 37.32 21.92
C LEU A 252 -0.01 36.97 21.13
N LYS A 253 -0.62 37.96 20.47
CA LYS A 253 -1.80 37.72 19.62
C LYS A 253 -1.49 36.79 18.45
N LEU A 254 -0.37 37.01 17.77
CA LEU A 254 0.01 36.18 16.63
C LEU A 254 0.29 34.73 17.04
N ALA A 255 0.94 34.51 18.20
CA ALA A 255 1.14 33.17 18.74
C ALA A 255 -0.19 32.46 19.04
N ALA A 256 -1.16 33.16 19.63
CA ALA A 256 -2.49 32.61 19.88
C ALA A 256 -3.24 32.26 18.58
N ASP A 257 -3.17 33.13 17.57
CA ASP A 257 -3.79 32.91 16.25
C ASP A 257 -3.15 31.70 15.53
N ILE A 258 -1.82 31.56 15.61
CA ILE A 258 -1.08 30.40 15.07
C ILE A 258 -1.57 29.11 15.74
N HIS A 259 -1.61 29.09 17.08
CA HIS A 259 -2.00 27.92 17.84
C HIS A 259 -3.44 27.49 17.53
N ALA A 260 -4.38 28.43 17.56
CA ALA A 260 -5.78 28.17 17.22
C ALA A 260 -5.95 27.65 15.78
N CYS A 261 -5.14 28.16 14.84
CA CYS A 261 -5.13 27.65 13.47
C CYS A 261 -4.55 26.23 13.40
N ALA A 262 -3.44 25.95 14.09
CA ALA A 262 -2.80 24.64 14.16
C ALA A 262 -3.74 23.56 14.71
N GLU A 263 -4.50 23.85 15.76
CA GLU A 263 -5.50 22.92 16.30
C GLU A 263 -6.59 22.58 15.27
N LYS A 264 -7.11 23.58 14.56
CA LYS A 264 -8.09 23.37 13.49
C LYS A 264 -7.51 22.52 12.36
N ILE A 265 -6.26 22.74 11.96
CA ILE A 265 -5.56 21.94 10.95
C ILE A 265 -5.47 20.49 11.38
N LEU A 266 -4.99 20.21 12.58
CA LEU A 266 -4.79 18.84 13.08
C LEU A 266 -6.12 18.11 13.28
N LYS A 267 -7.19 18.84 13.61
CA LYS A 267 -8.55 18.29 13.69
C LYS A 267 -9.09 17.91 12.32
N GLN A 268 -8.96 18.79 11.32
CA GLN A 268 -9.49 18.53 9.97
C GLN A 268 -8.64 17.54 9.16
N TRP A 269 -7.32 17.65 9.28
CA TRP A 269 -6.34 16.90 8.49
C TRP A 269 -5.29 16.26 9.40
N PRO A 270 -5.66 15.24 10.19
CA PRO A 270 -4.78 14.64 11.19
C PRO A 270 -3.51 14.00 10.60
N TYR A 271 -3.54 13.59 9.34
CA TYR A 271 -2.40 13.04 8.61
C TYR A 271 -1.26 14.06 8.40
N THR A 272 -1.52 15.36 8.52
CA THR A 272 -0.50 16.42 8.36
C THR A 272 0.65 16.30 9.38
N LYS A 273 0.44 15.59 10.49
CA LYS A 273 1.51 15.29 11.46
C LYS A 273 2.69 14.52 10.86
N TYR A 274 2.49 13.79 9.76
CA TYR A 274 3.54 13.04 9.04
C TYR A 274 4.22 13.86 7.94
N ASP A 275 3.60 14.97 7.52
CA ASP A 275 3.99 15.73 6.34
C ASP A 275 5.29 16.50 6.55
N GLY A 276 5.69 16.74 7.80
CA GLY A 276 6.86 17.56 8.13
C GLY A 276 6.70 19.01 7.70
N PHE A 277 7.82 19.66 7.40
CA PHE A 277 7.87 21.10 7.11
C PHE A 277 8.50 21.42 5.75
N ARG A 278 9.07 20.42 5.06
CA ARG A 278 9.79 20.63 3.79
C ARG A 278 8.89 20.49 2.57
N ASN A 279 7.64 20.05 2.74
CA ASN A 279 6.65 19.81 1.69
C ASN A 279 7.21 18.94 0.56
N ILE A 280 7.80 17.80 0.95
CA ILE A 280 8.44 16.84 0.06
C ILE A 280 7.39 15.91 -0.54
N TRP A 281 7.53 15.64 -1.83
CA TRP A 281 6.70 14.71 -2.59
C TRP A 281 7.56 13.69 -3.32
N ILE A 282 7.05 12.46 -3.42
CA ILE A 282 7.66 11.35 -4.14
C ILE A 282 6.81 10.99 -5.35
N PHE A 283 7.43 11.01 -6.52
CA PHE A 283 6.83 10.69 -7.81
C PHE A 283 7.25 9.30 -8.21
N LYS A 284 6.27 8.42 -8.43
CA LYS A 284 6.49 7.02 -8.81
C LYS A 284 5.88 6.78 -10.19
N PRO A 285 6.65 6.32 -11.18
CA PRO A 285 6.09 5.95 -12.48
C PRO A 285 5.10 4.78 -12.34
N VAL A 286 3.94 4.89 -12.98
CA VAL A 286 2.97 3.79 -13.07
C VAL A 286 3.58 2.67 -13.93
N GLY A 287 3.41 1.42 -13.51
CA GLY A 287 3.96 0.24 -14.19
C GLY A 287 5.46 -0.01 -13.96
N SER A 288 6.14 0.81 -13.15
CA SER A 288 7.52 0.56 -12.72
C SER A 288 7.60 -0.05 -11.33
N SER A 289 8.69 -0.75 -11.03
CA SER A 289 8.94 -1.44 -9.75
C SER A 289 10.39 -1.28 -9.30
N SER A 290 10.73 -1.83 -8.13
CA SER A 290 12.12 -1.89 -7.62
C SER A 290 12.81 -0.53 -7.44
N GLY A 291 12.04 0.54 -7.23
CA GLY A 291 12.56 1.89 -7.06
C GLY A 291 13.00 2.58 -8.36
N TYR A 292 12.77 1.98 -9.52
CA TYR A 292 13.16 2.57 -10.81
C TYR A 292 12.30 3.81 -11.14
N GLY A 293 12.98 4.86 -11.63
CA GLY A 293 12.33 6.12 -12.03
C GLY A 293 11.71 6.96 -10.89
N ILE A 294 11.88 6.54 -9.62
CA ILE A 294 11.42 7.34 -8.48
C ILE A 294 12.18 8.67 -8.42
N GLN A 295 11.42 9.74 -8.26
CA GLN A 295 11.94 11.10 -8.07
C GLN A 295 11.37 11.69 -6.78
N VAL A 296 12.21 12.38 -6.01
CA VAL A 296 11.82 13.04 -4.76
C VAL A 296 12.18 14.51 -4.89
N THR A 297 11.20 15.38 -4.68
CA THR A 297 11.42 16.84 -4.78
C THR A 297 10.43 17.59 -3.89
N ASN A 298 10.79 18.81 -3.53
CA ASN A 298 9.91 19.79 -2.91
C ASN A 298 9.78 21.07 -3.77
N LYS A 299 10.32 21.08 -5.00
CA LYS A 299 10.30 22.24 -5.89
C LYS A 299 9.20 22.11 -6.94
N GLU A 300 8.27 23.06 -6.93
CA GLU A 300 7.13 23.09 -7.86
C GLU A 300 7.54 23.04 -9.35
N ASN A 301 8.65 23.70 -9.74
CA ASN A 301 9.12 23.67 -11.12
C ASN A 301 9.57 22.27 -11.55
N GLU A 302 10.32 21.56 -10.70
CA GLU A 302 10.74 20.17 -10.96
C GLU A 302 9.51 19.24 -11.03
N MET A 303 8.50 19.47 -10.18
CA MET A 303 7.23 18.73 -10.23
C MET A 303 6.51 18.93 -11.57
N LYS A 304 6.43 20.18 -12.06
CA LYS A 304 5.83 20.49 -13.36
C LYS A 304 6.56 19.77 -14.49
N GLU A 305 7.89 19.79 -14.50
CA GLU A 305 8.70 19.05 -15.48
C GLU A 305 8.42 17.54 -15.45
N ILE A 306 8.33 16.94 -14.26
CA ILE A 306 7.97 15.52 -14.10
C ILE A 306 6.59 15.23 -14.70
N THR A 307 5.60 16.10 -14.45
CA THR A 307 4.21 15.90 -14.92
C THR A 307 4.00 16.10 -16.42
N ILE A 308 4.92 16.79 -17.11
CA ILE A 308 4.87 17.03 -18.56
C ILE A 308 5.51 15.86 -19.33
N GLY A 309 6.50 15.18 -18.72
CA GLY A 309 7.24 14.07 -19.33
C GLY A 309 8.38 14.55 -20.24
N LYS A 310 9.38 13.69 -20.48
CA LYS A 310 10.47 13.97 -21.42
C LYS A 310 10.03 13.64 -22.85
N ASN A 311 10.31 14.52 -23.80
CA ASN A 311 10.12 14.30 -25.25
C ASN A 311 8.67 13.96 -25.69
N GLY A 312 7.65 14.48 -25.00
CA GLY A 312 6.24 14.24 -25.35
C GLY A 312 5.72 12.84 -24.99
N ALA A 313 6.51 11.99 -24.33
CA ALA A 313 6.05 10.71 -23.81
C ALA A 313 5.28 10.90 -22.49
N THR A 314 4.01 10.51 -22.48
CA THR A 314 3.11 10.58 -21.32
C THR A 314 3.37 9.42 -20.35
N VAL A 315 4.51 9.44 -19.65
CA VAL A 315 4.70 8.55 -18.50
C VAL A 315 3.72 8.97 -17.41
N ARG A 316 2.77 8.10 -17.06
CA ARG A 316 1.86 8.36 -15.94
C ARG A 316 2.63 8.24 -14.64
N TYR A 317 2.43 9.20 -13.74
CA TYR A 317 3.01 9.20 -12.41
C TYR A 317 1.91 9.18 -11.36
N VAL A 318 2.27 8.61 -10.22
CA VAL A 318 1.57 8.84 -8.97
C VAL A 318 2.43 9.78 -8.13
N ALA A 319 1.86 10.91 -7.70
CA ALA A 319 2.48 11.84 -6.77
C ALA A 319 1.97 11.56 -5.36
N GLN A 320 2.87 11.10 -4.49
CA GLN A 320 2.53 10.72 -3.13
C GLN A 320 3.24 11.65 -2.16
N LYS A 321 2.52 12.11 -1.13
CA LYS A 321 3.10 12.98 -0.10
C LYS A 321 4.12 12.19 0.70
N TYR A 322 5.36 12.68 0.74
CA TYR A 322 6.44 11.99 1.43
C TYR A 322 6.25 12.05 2.95
N ILE A 323 6.42 10.91 3.64
CA ILE A 323 6.51 10.84 5.11
C ILE A 323 7.85 11.43 5.54
N GLU A 324 7.83 12.67 6.03
CA GLU A 324 9.03 13.38 6.51
C GLU A 324 9.42 12.96 7.93
N ARG A 325 8.48 12.37 8.68
CA ARG A 325 8.67 11.89 10.06
C ARG A 325 8.46 10.37 10.19
N PRO A 326 9.24 9.53 9.49
CA PRO A 326 9.18 8.10 9.69
C PRO A 326 9.78 7.74 11.06
N LEU A 327 9.49 6.54 11.57
CA LEU A 327 10.27 5.97 12.65
C LEU A 327 11.70 5.75 12.16
N ILE A 328 12.67 6.20 12.94
CA ILE A 328 14.10 6.04 12.66
C ILE A 328 14.72 5.11 13.68
N ILE A 329 15.48 4.13 13.19
CA ILE A 329 16.20 3.15 14.00
C ILE A 329 17.68 3.25 13.63
N HIS A 330 18.56 3.44 14.61
CA HIS A 330 20.00 3.64 14.37
C HIS A 330 20.30 4.69 13.28
N LYS A 331 19.57 5.82 13.31
CA LYS A 331 19.62 6.89 12.32
C LYS A 331 19.18 6.49 10.90
N ARG A 332 18.71 5.28 10.65
CA ARG A 332 18.27 4.81 9.33
C ARG A 332 16.76 4.83 9.18
N LYS A 333 16.31 5.22 7.98
CA LYS A 333 14.94 4.98 7.52
C LYS A 333 14.79 3.49 7.18
N PHE A 334 13.61 2.93 7.39
CA PHE A 334 13.30 1.56 6.98
C PHE A 334 11.85 1.42 6.49
N ASP A 335 11.59 0.34 5.76
CA ASP A 335 10.27 -0.21 5.52
C ASP A 335 10.30 -1.73 5.78
N MET A 336 9.12 -2.34 5.84
CA MET A 336 8.94 -3.74 6.17
C MET A 336 8.30 -4.47 5.01
N ARG A 337 8.78 -5.68 4.72
CA ARG A 337 8.18 -6.59 3.74
C ARG A 337 7.40 -7.69 4.45
N LEU A 338 6.08 -7.66 4.27
CA LEU A 338 5.16 -8.73 4.70
C LEU A 338 4.65 -9.51 3.48
N TYR A 339 3.96 -10.61 3.74
CA TYR A 339 3.39 -11.48 2.71
C TYR A 339 1.93 -11.78 2.98
N LEU A 340 1.12 -11.73 1.94
CA LEU A 340 -0.30 -12.03 2.00
C LEU A 340 -0.67 -13.01 0.90
N LEU A 341 -1.46 -14.02 1.26
CA LEU A 341 -1.96 -15.02 0.36
C LEU A 341 -3.48 -14.84 0.26
N THR A 342 -3.95 -14.48 -0.93
CA THR A 342 -5.39 -14.49 -1.27
C THR A 342 -5.71 -15.84 -1.89
N MET A 343 -6.80 -16.48 -1.49
CA MET A 343 -7.19 -17.77 -2.04
C MET A 343 -8.71 -17.84 -2.22
N ILE A 344 -9.14 -18.11 -3.45
CA ILE A 344 -10.54 -18.16 -3.85
C ILE A 344 -11.04 -19.59 -3.65
N LYS A 345 -11.97 -19.78 -2.71
CA LYS A 345 -12.70 -21.05 -2.51
C LYS A 345 -14.01 -21.04 -3.27
N GLU A 346 -14.71 -22.17 -3.22
CA GLU A 346 -16.04 -22.31 -3.79
C GLU A 346 -17.04 -21.34 -3.16
N LYS A 347 -16.93 -21.02 -1.87
CA LYS A 347 -17.95 -20.24 -1.15
C LYS A 347 -17.45 -18.96 -0.51
N HIS A 348 -16.14 -18.72 -0.51
CA HIS A 348 -15.52 -17.58 0.14
C HIS A 348 -14.14 -17.28 -0.45
N ILE A 349 -13.61 -16.09 -0.20
CA ILE A 349 -12.22 -15.71 -0.47
C ILE A 349 -11.52 -15.59 0.87
N ASP A 350 -10.49 -16.39 1.09
CA ASP A 350 -9.68 -16.30 2.30
C ASP A 350 -8.48 -15.39 2.10
N ILE A 351 -8.26 -14.52 3.08
CA ILE A 351 -7.12 -13.61 3.16
C ILE A 351 -6.21 -14.07 4.28
N TRP A 352 -5.02 -14.56 3.92
CA TRP A 352 -4.04 -15.07 4.86
C TRP A 352 -2.86 -14.11 4.96
N LEU A 353 -2.53 -13.64 6.17
CA LEU A 353 -1.35 -12.83 6.44
C LEU A 353 -0.26 -13.71 7.04
N TYR A 354 0.95 -13.64 6.48
CA TYR A 354 2.11 -14.31 7.07
C TYR A 354 2.54 -13.56 8.33
N LYS A 355 2.66 -14.25 9.47
CA LYS A 355 2.99 -13.63 10.76
C LYS A 355 4.41 -13.07 10.81
N ASP A 356 5.33 -13.69 10.07
CA ASP A 356 6.72 -13.25 9.99
C ASP A 356 6.95 -12.25 8.85
N CYS A 357 7.96 -11.40 9.00
CA CYS A 357 8.35 -10.38 8.03
C CYS A 357 9.81 -9.98 8.22
N TYR A 358 10.31 -9.10 7.34
CA TYR A 358 11.66 -8.54 7.49
C TYR A 358 11.68 -7.04 7.23
N VAL A 359 12.63 -6.38 7.89
CA VAL A 359 12.89 -4.95 7.81
C VAL A 359 13.98 -4.71 6.76
N LYS A 360 13.84 -3.65 5.96
CA LYS A 360 14.82 -3.22 4.96
C LYS A 360 15.27 -1.80 5.31
N PHE A 361 16.53 -1.64 5.69
CA PHE A 361 17.11 -0.36 6.05
C PHE A 361 17.65 0.38 4.82
N ALA A 362 17.57 1.71 4.88
CA ALA A 362 18.40 2.58 4.06
C ALA A 362 19.86 2.49 4.53
N THR A 363 20.79 2.60 3.58
CA THR A 363 22.24 2.53 3.83
C THR A 363 22.75 3.76 4.56
N SER A 364 22.26 4.95 4.17
CA SER A 364 22.73 6.23 4.71
C SER A 364 21.81 6.77 5.82
N PRO A 365 22.34 7.58 6.75
CA PRO A 365 21.54 8.25 7.78
C PRO A 365 20.39 9.07 7.18
N PHE A 366 19.22 9.03 7.84
CA PHE A 366 18.04 9.77 7.42
C PHE A 366 18.27 11.28 7.52
N ASN A 367 18.08 11.98 6.40
CA ASN A 367 18.18 13.43 6.34
C ASN A 367 17.18 13.98 5.32
N VAL A 368 16.20 14.75 5.79
CA VAL A 368 15.15 15.35 4.95
C VAL A 368 15.63 16.50 4.07
N ASN A 369 16.87 16.99 4.25
CA ASN A 369 17.41 18.08 3.44
C ASN A 369 18.21 17.57 2.21
N PHE A 370 18.45 16.26 2.09
CA PHE A 370 19.27 15.69 1.01
C PHE A 370 18.59 14.50 0.33
N PHE A 371 18.03 14.73 -0.87
CA PHE A 371 17.17 13.76 -1.58
C PHE A 371 17.91 12.61 -2.28
N HIS A 372 18.99 12.10 -1.69
CA HIS A 372 19.75 11.01 -2.27
C HIS A 372 19.07 9.65 -2.05
N LYS A 373 19.18 8.77 -3.05
CA LYS A 373 18.47 7.47 -3.05
C LYS A 373 18.91 6.55 -1.91
N SER A 374 20.18 6.65 -1.48
CA SER A 374 20.71 5.89 -0.34
C SER A 374 20.02 6.19 1.00
N ILE A 375 19.32 7.32 1.10
CA ILE A 375 18.61 7.79 2.30
C ILE A 375 17.11 7.45 2.24
N HIS A 376 16.49 7.66 1.08
CA HIS A 376 15.02 7.72 0.99
C HIS A 376 14.35 6.51 0.35
N VAL A 377 15.08 5.65 -0.37
CA VAL A 377 14.55 4.50 -1.13
C VAL A 377 15.12 3.20 -0.58
N THR A 378 14.39 2.48 0.27
CA THR A 378 14.87 1.29 0.99
C THR A 378 14.89 0.00 0.16
N ASN A 379 14.45 0.04 -1.10
CA ASN A 379 14.49 -1.14 -1.98
C ASN A 379 15.92 -1.68 -2.11
N TYR A 380 16.12 -2.96 -1.81
CA TYR A 380 17.43 -3.62 -1.93
C TYR A 380 18.08 -3.43 -3.32
N ALA A 381 17.29 -3.49 -4.39
CA ALA A 381 17.77 -3.28 -5.77
C ALA A 381 18.49 -1.93 -5.96
N VAL A 382 18.16 -0.93 -5.14
CA VAL A 382 18.80 0.38 -5.08
C VAL A 382 19.91 0.38 -4.02
N GLN A 383 19.65 -0.16 -2.83
CA GLN A 383 20.56 -0.10 -1.69
C GLN A 383 21.85 -0.90 -1.88
N LYS A 384 21.83 -2.00 -2.64
CA LYS A 384 23.01 -2.85 -2.90
C LYS A 384 24.19 -2.14 -3.58
N TYR A 385 23.96 -0.96 -4.15
CA TYR A 385 24.98 -0.15 -4.81
C TYR A 385 25.63 0.88 -3.87
N PHE A 386 25.20 0.95 -2.60
CA PHE A 386 25.76 1.85 -1.60
C PHE A 386 26.44 1.04 -0.51
N MET A 387 27.55 1.56 0.01
CA MET A 387 28.27 0.94 1.12
C MET A 387 27.82 1.56 2.44
N ASN A 388 27.66 0.72 3.46
CA ASN A 388 27.44 1.20 4.82
C ASN A 388 28.67 1.96 5.32
N GLU A 389 28.42 3.05 6.03
CA GLU A 389 29.44 3.74 6.80
C GLU A 389 29.78 2.94 8.08
N LYS A 390 30.71 3.45 8.89
CA LYS A 390 31.14 2.81 10.16
C LYS A 390 30.02 2.71 11.20
N ASP A 391 28.90 3.40 10.99
CA ASP A 391 27.71 3.45 11.86
C ASP A 391 26.57 2.56 11.34
N ALA A 392 26.90 1.43 10.69
CA ALA A 392 25.92 0.46 10.23
C ALA A 392 24.98 -0.01 11.36
N VAL A 393 23.76 -0.38 10.98
CA VAL A 393 22.78 -0.93 11.92
C VAL A 393 23.34 -2.25 12.51
N PRO A 394 23.40 -2.40 13.85
CA PRO A 394 23.90 -3.62 14.48
C PRO A 394 23.17 -4.87 13.99
N ASP A 395 23.93 -5.93 13.72
CA ASP A 395 23.41 -7.23 13.26
C ASP A 395 22.52 -7.21 12.00
N ALA A 396 22.54 -6.09 11.26
CA ALA A 396 21.79 -5.94 10.02
C ALA A 396 22.61 -6.41 8.82
N ARG A 397 22.69 -7.74 8.65
CA ARG A 397 23.29 -8.32 7.45
C ARG A 397 22.52 -7.83 6.22
N GLU A 398 23.23 -7.28 5.24
CA GLU A 398 22.66 -6.78 3.98
C GLU A 398 21.58 -5.69 4.19
N ASN A 399 21.71 -4.90 5.26
CA ASN A 399 20.73 -3.88 5.66
C ASN A 399 19.34 -4.43 5.96
N MET A 400 19.27 -5.65 6.53
CA MET A 400 18.00 -6.26 6.91
C MET A 400 17.99 -6.76 8.35
N TRP A 401 16.82 -6.67 8.98
CA TRP A 401 16.50 -7.35 10.23
C TRP A 401 15.35 -8.34 10.03
N THR A 402 15.37 -9.41 10.80
CA THR A 402 14.20 -10.27 11.04
C THR A 402 13.14 -9.52 11.87
N LEU A 403 11.90 -10.00 11.86
CA LEU A 403 10.87 -9.47 12.75
C LEU A 403 11.27 -9.60 14.24
N GLN A 404 11.94 -10.70 14.62
CA GLN A 404 12.36 -10.91 16.00
C GLN A 404 13.33 -9.81 16.48
N GLN A 405 14.29 -9.42 15.64
CA GLN A 405 15.22 -8.31 15.96
C GLN A 405 14.48 -6.97 16.11
N LEU A 406 13.43 -6.72 15.31
CA LEU A 406 12.61 -5.52 15.47
C LEU A 406 11.81 -5.52 16.78
N ILE A 407 11.22 -6.67 17.15
CA ILE A 407 10.48 -6.83 18.41
C ILE A 407 11.43 -6.62 19.60
N GLU A 408 12.60 -7.24 19.57
CA GLU A 408 13.64 -7.07 20.60
C GLU A 408 14.11 -5.62 20.71
N TYR A 409 14.27 -4.91 19.58
CA TYR A 409 14.54 -3.48 19.59
C TYR A 409 13.43 -2.69 20.29
N PHE A 410 12.15 -2.99 20.04
CA PHE A 410 11.06 -2.32 20.74
C PHE A 410 11.03 -2.64 22.24
N GLU A 411 11.28 -3.88 22.63
CA GLU A 411 11.34 -4.30 24.04
C GLU A 411 12.48 -3.60 24.78
N THR A 412 13.68 -3.61 24.22
CA THR A 412 14.88 -2.96 24.80
C THR A 412 14.77 -1.43 24.83
N THR A 413 13.98 -0.83 23.94
CA THR A 413 13.68 0.61 23.94
C THR A 413 12.42 1.00 24.73
N GLY A 414 11.96 0.10 25.62
CA GLY A 414 10.89 0.38 26.58
C GLY A 414 9.47 0.31 26.01
N LYS A 415 9.27 -0.37 24.87
CA LYS A 415 7.97 -0.53 24.19
C LYS A 415 7.61 -2.02 24.03
N PRO A 416 7.50 -2.77 25.14
CA PRO A 416 7.21 -4.19 25.08
C PRO A 416 5.82 -4.42 24.46
N ARG A 417 5.70 -5.50 23.67
CA ARG A 417 4.46 -5.91 22.98
C ARG A 417 3.91 -4.93 21.95
N LEU A 418 4.61 -3.83 21.63
CA LEU A 418 4.14 -2.82 20.68
C LEU A 418 3.74 -3.42 19.32
N TRP A 419 4.52 -4.39 18.85
CA TRP A 419 4.22 -5.11 17.62
C TRP A 419 2.86 -5.83 17.69
N GLN A 420 2.65 -6.63 18.73
CA GLN A 420 1.46 -7.48 18.88
C GLN A 420 0.21 -6.67 19.27
N SER A 421 0.35 -5.63 20.09
CA SER A 421 -0.77 -4.87 20.63
C SER A 421 -1.25 -3.76 19.71
N HIS A 422 -0.38 -3.23 18.83
CA HIS A 422 -0.69 -2.05 18.02
C HIS A 422 -0.36 -2.24 16.54
N ILE A 423 0.91 -2.45 16.20
CA ILE A 423 1.38 -2.38 14.81
C ILE A 423 0.75 -3.49 13.95
N TYR A 424 0.84 -4.76 14.38
CA TYR A 424 0.33 -5.89 13.60
C TYR A 424 -1.21 -5.87 13.43
N PRO A 425 -2.02 -5.59 14.48
CA PRO A 425 -3.46 -5.35 14.30
C PRO A 425 -3.78 -4.20 13.34
N ALA A 426 -3.07 -3.07 13.43
CA ALA A 426 -3.30 -1.94 12.54
C ALA A 426 -2.95 -2.29 11.08
N ILE A 427 -1.86 -3.05 10.84
CA ILE A 427 -1.54 -3.56 9.50
C ILE A 427 -2.68 -4.40 8.93
N LYS A 428 -3.27 -5.32 9.72
CA LYS A 428 -4.41 -6.14 9.28
C LYS A 428 -5.58 -5.26 8.79
N LYS A 429 -5.97 -4.27 9.59
CA LYS A 429 -7.06 -3.35 9.25
C LYS A 429 -6.80 -2.56 7.96
N ASN A 430 -5.57 -2.06 7.79
CA ASN A 430 -5.11 -1.36 6.59
C ASN A 430 -5.19 -2.22 5.33
N LEU A 431 -4.79 -3.49 5.44
CA LEU A 431 -4.83 -4.41 4.31
C LEU A 431 -6.27 -4.75 3.92
N LEU A 432 -7.13 -5.07 4.90
CA LEU A 432 -8.52 -5.40 4.63
C LEU A 432 -9.30 -4.23 4.02
N ALA A 433 -9.00 -3.00 4.45
CA ALA A 433 -9.55 -1.77 3.87
C ALA A 433 -9.31 -1.61 2.35
N VAL A 434 -8.21 -2.19 1.84
CA VAL A 434 -7.83 -2.11 0.42
C VAL A 434 -8.25 -3.36 -0.36
N ILE A 435 -8.14 -4.54 0.26
CA ILE A 435 -8.32 -5.82 -0.43
C ILE A 435 -9.79 -6.16 -0.63
N ILE A 436 -10.64 -5.98 0.39
CA ILE A 436 -12.07 -6.34 0.32
C ILE A 436 -12.77 -5.62 -0.85
N PRO A 437 -12.62 -4.29 -1.04
CA PRO A 437 -13.24 -3.59 -2.17
C PRO A 437 -12.80 -4.10 -3.54
N SER A 438 -11.58 -4.65 -3.64
CA SER A 438 -11.06 -5.13 -4.92
C SER A 438 -11.74 -6.41 -5.41
N PHE A 439 -12.49 -7.11 -4.55
CA PHE A 439 -13.16 -8.36 -4.91
C PHE A 439 -14.29 -8.15 -5.92
N GLU A 440 -14.92 -6.96 -5.96
CA GLU A 440 -15.93 -6.62 -6.98
C GLU A 440 -15.36 -6.72 -8.41
N HIS A 441 -14.05 -6.49 -8.58
CA HIS A 441 -13.38 -6.61 -9.88
C HIS A 441 -12.39 -7.77 -9.96
N THR A 442 -12.48 -8.72 -9.04
CA THR A 442 -11.66 -9.93 -9.05
C THR A 442 -12.39 -11.03 -9.80
N GLU A 443 -11.72 -11.67 -10.76
CA GLU A 443 -12.27 -12.86 -11.42
C GLU A 443 -12.33 -14.01 -10.41
N LEU A 444 -13.56 -14.42 -10.10
CA LEU A 444 -13.82 -15.49 -9.14
C LEU A 444 -13.66 -16.84 -9.82
N GLN A 445 -12.45 -17.37 -9.78
CA GLN A 445 -12.14 -18.73 -10.23
C GLN A 445 -11.68 -19.55 -9.03
N GLU A 446 -12.46 -20.58 -8.71
CA GLU A 446 -12.17 -21.49 -7.59
C GLU A 446 -10.76 -22.08 -7.70
N ASN A 447 -10.08 -22.16 -6.55
CA ASN A 447 -8.71 -22.66 -6.39
C ASN A 447 -7.63 -21.77 -7.01
N ASN A 448 -7.98 -20.59 -7.56
CA ASN A 448 -6.99 -19.57 -7.84
C ASN A 448 -6.52 -18.92 -6.52
N PHE A 449 -5.22 -18.67 -6.45
CA PHE A 449 -4.59 -18.03 -5.32
C PHE A 449 -3.49 -17.08 -5.77
N GLU A 450 -3.08 -16.18 -4.89
CA GLU A 450 -2.06 -15.19 -5.18
C GLU A 450 -1.27 -14.87 -3.91
N LEU A 451 0.06 -14.98 -4.03
CA LEU A 451 0.99 -14.49 -3.02
C LEU A 451 1.43 -13.08 -3.40
N ASN A 452 1.12 -12.11 -2.54
CA ASN A 452 1.52 -10.72 -2.65
C ASN A 452 2.63 -10.38 -1.66
N GLY A 453 3.52 -9.45 -2.04
CA GLY A 453 4.47 -8.81 -1.12
C GLY A 453 3.95 -7.45 -0.72
N ILE A 454 3.89 -7.15 0.57
CA ILE A 454 3.36 -5.89 1.09
C ILE A 454 4.51 -5.06 1.65
N ASP A 455 4.59 -3.80 1.26
CA ASP A 455 5.53 -2.84 1.84
C ASP A 455 4.81 -1.88 2.78
N VAL A 456 5.22 -1.87 4.05
CA VAL A 456 4.68 -1.01 5.13
C VAL A 456 5.80 -0.19 5.74
N MET A 457 5.53 1.07 6.05
CA MET A 457 6.43 1.94 6.82
C MET A 457 5.82 2.25 8.17
N ILE A 458 6.65 2.40 9.20
CA ILE A 458 6.19 2.85 10.53
C ILE A 458 6.55 4.33 10.70
N THR A 459 5.64 5.14 11.20
CA THR A 459 5.85 6.57 11.50
C THR A 459 6.41 6.80 12.90
N PHE A 460 6.86 8.02 13.18
CA PHE A 460 7.46 8.39 14.46
C PHE A 460 6.61 8.06 15.70
N ASP A 461 5.28 7.99 15.54
CA ASP A 461 4.27 7.65 16.55
C ASP A 461 3.80 6.19 16.46
N TYR A 462 4.56 5.33 15.79
CA TYR A 462 4.33 3.88 15.67
C TYR A 462 3.10 3.47 14.87
N GLU A 463 2.56 4.37 14.05
CA GLU A 463 1.48 4.04 13.13
C GLU A 463 2.04 3.35 11.86
N PRO A 464 1.50 2.19 11.45
CA PRO A 464 1.85 1.58 10.18
C PRO A 464 1.13 2.30 9.04
N ILE A 465 1.87 2.57 7.97
CA ILE A 465 1.37 3.18 6.74
C ILE A 465 1.67 2.24 5.57
N LEU A 466 0.63 1.84 4.85
CA LEU A 466 0.75 1.01 3.65
C LEU A 466 1.41 1.81 2.51
N ILE A 467 2.45 1.26 1.89
CA ILE A 467 3.24 1.92 0.85
C ILE A 467 2.91 1.38 -0.54
N GLU A 468 2.93 0.06 -0.70
CA GLU A 468 2.57 -0.64 -1.93
C GLU A 468 2.24 -2.11 -1.65
N ILE A 469 1.44 -2.72 -2.53
CA ILE A 469 1.20 -4.16 -2.57
C ILE A 469 1.72 -4.66 -3.92
N ASN A 470 2.62 -5.64 -3.90
CA ASN A 470 3.31 -6.16 -5.07
C ASN A 470 2.71 -7.50 -5.51
N SER A 471 2.37 -7.59 -6.79
CA SER A 471 1.72 -8.76 -7.41
C SER A 471 2.66 -9.96 -7.55
N VAL A 472 3.94 -9.71 -7.83
CA VAL A 472 4.99 -10.72 -7.89
C VAL A 472 6.06 -10.28 -6.91
N PRO A 473 6.01 -10.72 -5.63
CA PRO A 473 7.13 -10.52 -4.75
C PRO A 473 8.36 -11.16 -5.40
N ALA A 474 9.52 -10.53 -5.29
CA ALA A 474 10.74 -11.22 -5.66
C ALA A 474 10.88 -12.43 -4.69
N LEU A 475 11.14 -13.62 -5.25
CA LEU A 475 11.21 -14.91 -4.54
C LEU A 475 12.56 -15.64 -4.77
N TYR A 476 13.46 -15.05 -5.54
CA TYR A 476 14.75 -15.62 -5.93
C TYR A 476 15.89 -14.81 -5.29
N PHE A 477 16.69 -15.40 -4.40
CA PHE A 477 17.70 -14.63 -3.65
C PHE A 477 19.00 -15.38 -3.34
N SER A 478 20.04 -14.56 -3.19
CA SER A 478 21.39 -14.88 -2.74
C SER A 478 21.68 -14.32 -1.33
N GLN A 479 20.65 -14.04 -0.53
CA GLN A 479 20.72 -13.18 0.68
C GLN A 479 20.20 -13.91 1.91
N THR A 480 20.87 -13.75 3.05
CA THR A 480 20.67 -14.64 4.20
C THR A 480 19.29 -14.53 4.87
N VAL A 481 18.86 -13.34 5.29
CA VAL A 481 17.58 -13.13 5.98
C VAL A 481 16.41 -13.44 5.04
N GLN A 482 16.45 -12.91 3.82
CA GLN A 482 15.39 -13.09 2.85
C GLN A 482 15.27 -14.53 2.35
N GLU A 483 16.38 -15.24 2.18
CA GLU A 483 16.37 -16.65 1.78
C GLU A 483 15.75 -17.53 2.86
N ILE A 484 16.12 -17.36 4.14
CA ILE A 484 15.56 -18.12 5.26
C ILE A 484 14.04 -17.96 5.32
N MET A 485 13.57 -16.71 5.29
CA MET A 485 12.13 -16.43 5.35
C MET A 485 11.41 -16.90 4.09
N THR A 486 11.97 -16.71 2.89
CA THR A 486 11.34 -17.16 1.63
C THR A 486 11.21 -18.68 1.58
N LYS A 487 12.22 -19.44 2.07
CA LYS A 487 12.15 -20.90 2.17
C LYS A 487 10.97 -21.36 3.02
N LYS A 488 10.82 -20.77 4.22
CA LYS A 488 9.72 -21.08 5.13
C LYS A 488 8.37 -20.67 4.53
N LEU A 489 8.29 -19.45 3.98
CA LEU A 489 7.09 -18.90 3.35
C LEU A 489 6.57 -19.80 2.23
N LEU A 490 7.42 -20.21 1.28
CA LEU A 490 6.98 -20.99 0.13
C LEU A 490 6.51 -22.40 0.51
N GLU A 491 7.13 -23.00 1.53
CA GLU A 491 6.62 -24.25 2.12
C GLU A 491 5.25 -24.05 2.77
N ASP A 492 5.09 -22.98 3.54
CA ASP A 492 3.82 -22.66 4.21
C ASP A 492 2.70 -22.28 3.22
N VAL A 493 3.04 -21.72 2.05
CA VAL A 493 2.06 -21.51 0.97
C VAL A 493 1.46 -22.85 0.52
N ILE A 494 2.27 -23.90 0.40
CA ILE A 494 1.77 -25.23 0.03
C ILE A 494 0.94 -25.83 1.16
N LYS A 495 1.30 -25.60 2.42
CA LYS A 495 0.46 -25.98 3.56
C LYS A 495 -0.94 -25.36 3.48
N VAL A 496 -1.05 -24.07 3.17
CA VAL A 496 -2.35 -23.41 3.04
C VAL A 496 -3.10 -23.86 1.77
N VAL A 497 -2.43 -23.80 0.61
CA VAL A 497 -3.07 -24.03 -0.69
C VAL A 497 -3.45 -25.50 -0.88
N VAL A 498 -2.63 -26.43 -0.41
CA VAL A 498 -2.84 -27.88 -0.62
C VAL A 498 -3.35 -28.56 0.63
N ASP A 499 -2.62 -28.47 1.74
CA ASP A 499 -2.91 -29.30 2.92
C ASP A 499 -4.20 -28.82 3.60
N HIS A 500 -4.30 -27.53 3.94
CA HIS A 500 -5.47 -26.92 4.56
C HIS A 500 -6.72 -26.96 3.67
N SER A 501 -6.55 -26.89 2.35
CA SER A 501 -7.65 -27.05 1.39
C SER A 501 -8.24 -28.46 1.38
N ARG A 502 -7.45 -29.48 1.72
CA ARG A 502 -7.89 -30.87 1.78
C ARG A 502 -8.37 -31.26 3.17
N ASP A 503 -7.82 -30.63 4.20
CA ASP A 503 -8.13 -30.83 5.61
C ASP A 503 -8.03 -29.49 6.34
N SER A 504 -9.16 -28.90 6.73
CA SER A 504 -9.22 -27.60 7.41
C SER A 504 -8.56 -27.58 8.80
N SER A 505 -8.18 -28.74 9.35
CA SER A 505 -7.41 -28.84 10.60
C SER A 505 -5.89 -28.85 10.38
N ALA A 506 -5.43 -28.94 9.13
CA ALA A 506 -4.01 -29.01 8.81
C ALA A 506 -3.26 -27.74 9.23
N TYR A 507 -2.05 -27.92 9.75
CA TYR A 507 -1.18 -26.82 10.17
C TYR A 507 -0.79 -25.92 8.99
N THR A 508 -1.03 -24.62 9.12
CA THR A 508 -0.82 -23.61 8.07
C THR A 508 0.54 -22.93 8.10
N GLY A 509 1.46 -23.40 8.95
CA GLY A 509 2.72 -22.70 9.17
C GLY A 509 2.51 -21.40 9.93
N ASP A 510 3.16 -20.34 9.46
CA ASP A 510 3.01 -18.99 10.02
C ASP A 510 1.89 -18.17 9.35
N PHE A 511 1.11 -18.75 8.44
CA PHE A 511 -0.07 -18.06 7.91
C PHE A 511 -1.21 -18.01 8.95
N GLU A 512 -1.75 -16.82 9.15
CA GLU A 512 -2.98 -16.53 9.89
C GLU A 512 -4.08 -16.14 8.89
N CYS A 513 -5.24 -16.80 8.94
CA CYS A 513 -6.41 -16.30 8.19
C CYS A 513 -6.95 -15.07 8.92
N ILE A 514 -6.86 -13.90 8.29
CA ILE A 514 -7.25 -12.63 8.90
C ILE A 514 -8.67 -12.21 8.50
N HIS A 515 -9.21 -12.79 7.43
CA HIS A 515 -10.57 -12.56 6.96
C HIS A 515 -11.00 -13.64 5.94
N SER A 516 -12.28 -13.98 5.96
CA SER A 516 -12.92 -14.85 4.96
C SER A 516 -14.16 -14.14 4.43
N GLU A 517 -14.09 -13.68 3.18
CA GLU A 517 -15.19 -12.96 2.53
C GLU A 517 -16.12 -13.94 1.81
N PRO A 518 -17.42 -14.03 2.16
CA PRO A 518 -18.36 -14.89 1.43
C PRO A 518 -18.47 -14.52 -0.05
N ILE A 519 -18.51 -15.52 -0.93
CA ILE A 519 -18.80 -15.33 -2.34
C ILE A 519 -20.29 -15.56 -2.57
N SER A 520 -20.98 -14.53 -3.06
CA SER A 520 -22.28 -14.68 -3.69
C SER A 520 -22.07 -14.91 -5.18
N TRP A 521 -22.19 -16.16 -5.64
CA TRP A 521 -22.37 -16.44 -7.07
C TRP A 521 -23.76 -15.96 -7.44
N CYS A 522 -23.90 -14.67 -7.76
CA CYS A 522 -25.16 -14.18 -8.31
C CYS A 522 -25.37 -14.89 -9.65
N ASP A 523 -26.39 -15.75 -9.73
CA ASP A 523 -26.99 -16.09 -11.02
C ASP A 523 -27.44 -14.77 -11.64
N ASN A 524 -26.83 -14.36 -12.75
CA ASN A 524 -27.10 -13.11 -13.48
C ASN A 524 -28.52 -13.05 -14.10
N THR A 525 -29.55 -13.56 -13.43
CA THR A 525 -30.94 -13.61 -13.92
C THR A 525 -31.93 -12.80 -13.09
N GLN A 526 -31.51 -12.11 -12.03
CA GLN A 526 -32.39 -11.11 -11.42
C GLN A 526 -32.32 -9.81 -12.22
N ASN A 527 -33.19 -9.71 -13.22
CA ASN A 527 -33.56 -8.46 -13.87
C ASN A 527 -33.93 -7.44 -12.78
N LEU A 528 -33.04 -6.50 -12.50
CA LEU A 528 -33.38 -5.32 -11.71
C LEU A 528 -34.37 -4.49 -12.53
N ILE A 529 -35.66 -4.63 -12.21
CA ILE A 529 -36.70 -3.76 -12.73
C ILE A 529 -36.65 -2.47 -11.93
N ILE A 530 -35.92 -1.49 -12.47
CA ILE A 530 -35.97 -0.12 -11.97
C ILE A 530 -37.25 0.51 -12.53
N SER A 531 -38.25 0.68 -11.69
CA SER A 531 -39.43 1.48 -12.02
C SER A 531 -39.16 2.93 -11.60
N GLY A 532 -38.93 3.79 -12.60
CA GLY A 532 -38.82 5.23 -12.42
C GLY A 532 -40.01 5.93 -13.07
N THR A 533 -40.53 6.97 -12.42
CA THR A 533 -41.51 7.87 -13.04
C THR A 533 -40.77 9.09 -13.58
N SER A 534 -40.99 9.44 -14.84
CA SER A 534 -40.36 10.62 -15.44
C SER A 534 -40.88 11.88 -14.76
N ILE A 535 -39.98 12.71 -14.23
CA ILE A 535 -40.34 14.03 -13.69
C ILE A 535 -40.48 14.98 -14.88
N HIS A 536 -41.71 15.21 -15.31
CA HIS A 536 -42.00 16.27 -16.27
C HIS A 536 -41.80 17.63 -15.60
N ARG A 537 -40.94 18.47 -16.18
CA ARG A 537 -40.81 19.88 -15.78
C ARG A 537 -42.13 20.60 -16.09
N GLY A 538 -43.02 20.61 -15.10
CA GLY A 538 -44.19 21.49 -15.08
C GLY A 538 -43.74 22.93 -14.92
N THR A 539 -44.15 23.77 -15.86
CA THR A 539 -43.99 25.21 -15.86
C THR A 539 -44.39 25.83 -14.52
N THR A 540 -43.62 26.82 -14.11
CA THR A 540 -43.86 27.69 -12.95
C THR A 540 -45.32 28.11 -12.83
N TYR A 541 -46.02 27.60 -11.81
CA TYR A 541 -47.18 28.25 -11.22
C TYR A 541 -46.90 28.63 -9.77
N ARG A 542 -47.39 29.82 -9.45
CA ARG A 542 -47.10 30.67 -8.29
C ARG A 542 -47.26 29.98 -6.93
N ARG A 543 -46.43 30.45 -5.99
CA ARG A 543 -46.54 30.29 -4.54
C ARG A 543 -48.00 30.39 -4.05
N SER A 544 -48.47 29.33 -3.38
CA SER A 544 -49.41 29.44 -2.27
C SER A 544 -48.98 28.47 -1.18
N ALA A 545 -48.86 28.99 0.03
CA ALA A 545 -48.50 28.24 1.22
C ALA A 545 -49.59 27.20 1.51
N ILE A 546 -49.20 25.93 1.66
CA ILE A 546 -50.06 24.90 2.25
C ILE A 546 -49.22 24.14 3.27
N GLN A 547 -49.53 24.37 4.54
CA GLN A 547 -49.10 23.56 5.67
C GLN A 547 -49.66 22.15 5.52
N TYR A 548 -48.80 21.13 5.60
CA TYR A 548 -49.22 19.80 6.02
C TYR A 548 -48.27 19.26 7.09
N SER A 549 -48.89 18.90 8.20
CA SER A 549 -48.35 18.24 9.38
C SER A 549 -47.72 16.89 9.03
N VAL A 550 -46.44 16.70 9.39
CA VAL A 550 -45.81 15.38 9.37
C VAL A 550 -46.06 14.72 10.72
N LYS A 551 -46.91 13.67 10.70
CA LYS A 551 -46.93 12.64 11.75
C LYS A 551 -45.64 11.83 11.64
N THR A 552 -44.94 11.71 12.76
CA THR A 552 -43.79 10.84 12.97
C THR A 552 -44.13 9.36 12.74
N PRO A 553 -43.18 8.60 12.18
CA PRO A 553 -42.94 7.24 12.66
C PRO A 553 -41.50 7.06 13.18
N ILE A 554 -41.44 6.65 14.45
CA ILE A 554 -40.63 5.55 15.01
C ILE A 554 -39.10 5.62 14.83
N ASN A 555 -38.48 6.12 15.90
CA ASN A 555 -37.15 5.84 16.45
C ASN A 555 -36.30 4.76 15.73
N VAL A 556 -35.33 5.21 14.93
CA VAL A 556 -34.03 4.55 14.84
C VAL A 556 -33.11 5.30 15.80
N ARG A 557 -32.75 4.64 16.92
CA ARG A 557 -31.79 5.18 17.89
C ARG A 557 -30.45 5.43 17.18
N GLN A 558 -30.17 6.68 16.85
CA GLN A 558 -28.80 7.16 16.62
C GLN A 558 -28.05 7.03 17.95
N ASN A 559 -27.29 5.97 18.11
CA ASN A 559 -26.28 5.86 19.16
C ASN A 559 -25.03 6.61 18.67
N THR A 560 -25.09 7.94 18.62
CA THR A 560 -23.91 8.79 18.53
C THR A 560 -23.20 8.80 19.88
N LYS A 561 -22.56 7.68 20.22
CA LYS A 561 -21.47 7.70 21.20
C LYS A 561 -20.21 8.11 20.47
N THR A 562 -19.99 9.41 20.41
CA THR A 562 -18.68 10.01 20.15
C THR A 562 -17.70 9.45 21.18
N ILE A 563 -16.89 8.49 20.76
CA ILE A 563 -15.81 7.96 21.59
C ILE A 563 -14.71 9.02 21.60
N ASN A 564 -14.75 9.91 22.60
CA ASN A 564 -13.60 10.72 23.00
C ASN A 564 -12.49 9.76 23.49
N LYS A 565 -11.62 9.33 22.57
CA LYS A 565 -10.35 8.64 22.86
C LYS A 565 -9.18 9.41 22.25
N TYR A 566 -9.00 10.68 22.62
CA TYR A 566 -7.82 11.46 22.25
C TYR A 566 -7.47 12.49 23.34
N SER A 567 -7.55 12.11 24.61
CA SER A 567 -7.24 13.00 25.74
C SER A 567 -5.77 13.00 26.18
N ASP A 568 -4.87 12.28 25.51
CA ASP A 568 -3.42 12.35 25.80
C ASP A 568 -2.66 12.84 24.58
N PHE A 569 -2.76 14.15 24.31
CA PHE A 569 -2.02 14.85 23.24
C PHE A 569 -0.91 15.76 23.79
N ASN A 570 -0.41 15.51 25.00
CA ASN A 570 0.58 16.36 25.66
C ASN A 570 2.07 16.01 25.40
N ASP A 571 2.37 15.00 24.59
CA ASP A 571 3.76 14.68 24.18
C ASP A 571 4.08 15.20 22.76
N ARG A 572 3.57 16.39 22.40
CA ARG A 572 3.93 17.03 21.13
C ARG A 572 5.32 17.66 21.26
N TYR A 573 6.26 17.20 20.42
CA TYR A 573 7.54 17.86 20.08
C TYR A 573 8.83 17.52 20.87
N VAL A 574 8.96 16.33 21.47
CA VAL A 574 10.24 15.92 22.12
C VAL A 574 11.42 15.76 21.13
N TYR A 575 11.20 15.59 19.82
CA TYR A 575 12.26 15.25 18.86
C TYR A 575 12.90 16.43 18.08
N LEU A 576 12.54 17.68 18.36
CA LEU A 576 13.12 18.85 17.66
C LEU A 576 14.44 19.37 18.28
N LYS A 577 14.94 18.73 19.36
CA LYS A 577 16.13 19.20 20.08
C LYS A 577 17.48 18.63 19.61
N SER A 578 17.54 17.89 18.49
CA SER A 578 18.80 17.29 18.02
C SER A 578 19.11 17.48 16.54
N VAL A 579 18.74 18.63 15.96
CA VAL A 579 19.26 19.07 14.65
C VAL A 579 20.29 20.17 14.84
#